data_AF-A0A932YU15-F1
#
_entry.id   AF-A0A932YU15-F1
#
_cell.length_a   1.000
_cell.length_b   1.000
_cell.length_c   1.000
_cell.angle_alpha   90.00
_cell.angle_beta   90.00
_cell.angle_gamma   90.00
#
_symmetry.space_group_name_H-M   'P 1'
#
loop_
_entity.id
_entity.type
_entity.pdbx_description
1 polymer ?
#
loop_
_entity_poly.entity_id
_entity_poly.type
_entity_poly.pdbx_seq_one_letter_code
_entity_poly.pdbx_strand_id
1 'polypeptide(L)'
;MLTFTSISTGLTSIFYFLAGLSAWRSWQKSKFYLSGYFVIFLLAFGVQQMLFSLASGPISLDIRINAWLWAAAHLFMFISLCYFIRVPLRMSFPKLEKTIFKIAIVYAVIGSFVLFLNAPQLTAKLEPNGVYLFKVPPVSVLVIVSFTTLTMLFSAITLLRAFFKNSLSLVYRVRGLVLGLGMIVYLTSGPAHNLIKSPRGTILVDALLILAGFLFIAGVYLPKILKVKEEEASV
;
A
#
# COMPACT_ATOMS: atom_id res chain seq x y z
N MET A 1 -25.79 1.99 -1.03
CA MET A 1 -26.06 0.68 -0.38
C MET A 1 -24.78 0.20 0.28
N LEU A 2 -24.79 -0.18 1.56
CA LEU A 2 -23.60 -0.74 2.20
C LEU A 2 -23.36 -2.17 1.71
N THR A 3 -22.21 -2.42 1.10
CA THR A 3 -21.73 -3.74 0.70
C THR A 3 -20.70 -4.26 1.71
N PHE A 4 -20.51 -5.57 1.80
CA PHE A 4 -19.44 -6.14 2.62
C PHE A 4 -18.07 -5.58 2.23
N THR A 5 -17.80 -5.46 0.92
CA THR A 5 -16.58 -4.84 0.38
C THR A 5 -16.42 -3.40 0.88
N SER A 6 -17.48 -2.59 0.86
CA SER A 6 -17.41 -1.19 1.34
C SER A 6 -17.14 -1.09 2.84
N ILE A 7 -17.73 -1.96 3.66
CA ILE A 7 -17.54 -1.96 5.11
C ILE A 7 -16.10 -2.35 5.43
N SER A 8 -15.62 -3.45 4.85
CA SER A 8 -14.30 -4.00 5.17
C SER A 8 -13.17 -3.06 4.73
N THR A 9 -13.22 -2.56 3.50
CA THR A 9 -12.25 -1.58 2.98
C THR A 9 -12.36 -0.22 3.69
N GLY A 10 -13.56 0.15 4.16
CA GLY A 10 -13.78 1.33 4.99
C GLY A 10 -13.08 1.22 6.36
N LEU A 11 -13.14 0.06 7.00
CA LEU A 11 -12.41 -0.21 8.24
C LEU A 11 -10.88 -0.22 8.00
N THR A 12 -10.43 -0.86 6.92
CA THR A 12 -9.02 -0.83 6.50
C THR A 12 -8.55 0.61 6.28
N SER A 13 -9.36 1.44 5.61
CA SER A 13 -9.09 2.87 5.44
C SER A 13 -8.91 3.60 6.76
N ILE A 14 -9.86 3.45 7.71
CA ILE A 14 -9.77 4.10 9.03
C ILE A 14 -8.48 3.71 9.74
N PHE A 15 -8.14 2.43 9.75
CA PHE A 15 -6.90 1.95 10.35
C PHE A 15 -5.66 2.63 9.74
N TYR A 16 -5.52 2.61 8.41
CA TYR A 16 -4.37 3.20 7.73
C TYR A 16 -4.31 4.72 7.87
N PHE A 17 -5.45 5.40 7.86
CA PHE A 17 -5.52 6.84 8.07
C PHE A 17 -5.07 7.23 9.48
N LEU A 18 -5.59 6.54 10.52
CA LEU A 18 -5.19 6.76 11.91
C LEU A 18 -3.72 6.41 12.14
N ALA A 19 -3.23 5.33 11.53
CA ALA A 19 -1.81 4.97 11.54
C ALA A 19 -0.95 6.07 10.90
N GLY A 20 -1.37 6.58 9.73
CA GLY A 20 -0.68 7.66 9.02
C GLY A 20 -0.66 8.97 9.80
N LEU A 21 -1.78 9.33 10.44
CA LEU A 21 -1.86 10.51 11.32
C LEU A 21 -0.96 10.36 12.56
N SER A 22 -0.92 9.16 13.16
CA SER A 22 -0.02 8.87 14.29
C SER A 22 1.45 8.95 13.87
N ALA A 23 1.79 8.37 12.70
CA ALA A 23 3.09 8.48 12.06
C ALA A 23 3.48 9.94 11.80
N TRP A 24 2.55 10.75 11.31
CA TRP A 24 2.80 12.16 11.01
C TRP A 24 3.10 12.93 12.29
N ARG A 25 2.29 12.76 13.34
CA ARG A 25 2.52 13.41 14.64
C ARG A 25 3.87 13.03 15.24
N SER A 26 4.28 11.75 15.13
CA SER A 26 5.62 11.35 15.60
C SER A 26 6.72 11.94 14.73
N TRP A 27 6.53 11.98 13.40
CA TRP A 27 7.50 12.53 12.47
C TRP A 27 7.72 14.03 12.67
N GLN A 28 6.67 14.81 12.96
CA GLN A 28 6.83 16.23 13.29
C GLN A 28 7.70 16.49 14.52
N LYS A 29 7.68 15.57 15.50
CA LYS A 29 8.45 15.71 16.74
C LYS A 29 9.92 15.32 16.59
N SER A 30 10.23 14.31 15.77
CA SER A 30 11.59 13.76 15.67
C SER A 30 12.28 13.98 14.32
N LYS A 31 11.55 14.44 13.30
CA LYS A 31 12.00 14.68 11.92
C LYS A 31 12.77 13.54 11.23
N PHE A 32 12.65 12.30 11.70
CA PHE A 32 13.32 11.15 11.08
C PHE A 32 12.89 10.98 9.62
N TYR A 33 13.88 10.94 8.71
CA TYR A 33 13.64 11.02 7.28
C TYR A 33 12.86 9.81 6.71
N LEU A 34 13.19 8.59 7.17
CA LEU A 34 12.47 7.36 6.77
C LEU A 34 11.00 7.37 7.19
N SER A 35 10.69 8.01 8.33
CA SER A 35 9.31 8.16 8.80
C SER A 35 8.48 9.05 7.88
N GLY A 36 9.10 10.03 7.21
CA GLY A 36 8.40 10.90 6.25
C GLY A 36 7.85 10.15 5.04
N TYR A 37 8.62 9.22 4.47
CA TYR A 37 8.12 8.36 3.38
C TYR A 37 6.97 7.48 3.83
N PHE A 38 7.10 6.97 5.06
CA PHE A 38 6.12 6.10 5.64
C PHE A 38 4.79 6.79 5.95
N VAL A 39 4.83 8.07 6.36
CA VAL A 39 3.64 8.92 6.52
C VAL A 39 2.87 9.01 5.21
N ILE A 40 3.57 9.33 4.11
CA ILE A 40 2.92 9.47 2.80
C ILE A 40 2.38 8.12 2.33
N PHE A 41 3.14 7.04 2.51
CA PHE A 41 2.69 5.68 2.23
C PHE A 41 1.36 5.36 2.95
N LEU A 42 1.30 5.53 4.28
CA LEU A 42 0.12 5.20 5.09
C LEU A 42 -1.08 6.07 4.76
N LEU A 43 -0.89 7.40 4.66
CA LEU A 43 -1.97 8.33 4.37
C LEU A 43 -2.53 8.12 2.96
N ALA A 44 -1.66 7.98 1.95
CA ALA A 44 -2.09 7.70 0.59
C ALA A 44 -2.80 6.34 0.50
N PHE A 45 -2.33 5.32 1.23
CA PHE A 45 -3.01 4.03 1.27
C PHE A 45 -4.37 4.10 1.98
N GLY A 46 -4.48 4.89 3.06
CA GLY A 46 -5.76 5.19 3.70
C GLY A 46 -6.76 5.84 2.73
N VAL A 47 -6.32 6.86 1.98
CA VAL A 47 -7.15 7.50 0.93
C VAL A 47 -7.52 6.51 -0.18
N GLN A 48 -6.59 5.66 -0.60
CA GLN A 48 -6.86 4.60 -1.58
C GLN A 48 -8.00 3.68 -1.10
N GLN A 49 -7.91 3.18 0.12
CA GLN A 49 -8.92 2.29 0.70
C GLN A 49 -10.26 3.00 0.90
N MET A 50 -10.24 4.28 1.28
CA MET A 50 -11.45 5.11 1.35
C MET A 50 -12.13 5.18 -0.01
N LEU A 51 -11.41 5.58 -1.07
CA LEU A 51 -11.97 5.70 -2.42
C LEU A 51 -12.46 4.36 -2.96
N PHE A 52 -11.76 3.26 -2.65
CA PHE A 52 -12.18 1.92 -3.02
C PHE A 52 -13.45 1.47 -2.29
N SER A 53 -13.58 1.81 -1.00
CA SER A 53 -14.81 1.64 -0.22
C SER A 53 -15.97 2.42 -0.84
N LEU A 54 -15.74 3.69 -1.18
CA LEU A 54 -16.73 4.55 -1.82
C LEU A 54 -17.16 4.05 -3.20
N ALA A 55 -16.21 3.49 -3.97
CA ALA A 55 -16.47 2.85 -5.26
C ALA A 55 -17.30 1.57 -5.14
N SER A 56 -17.40 0.98 -3.94
CA SER A 56 -18.05 -0.32 -3.71
C SER A 56 -19.53 -0.20 -3.34
N GLY A 57 -20.24 0.80 -3.87
CA GLY A 57 -21.69 0.97 -3.71
C GLY A 57 -22.24 1.87 -2.59
N PRO A 58 -21.49 2.37 -1.58
CA PRO A 58 -22.11 3.15 -0.49
C PRO A 58 -22.62 4.51 -0.97
N ILE A 59 -21.95 5.16 -1.92
CA ILE A 59 -22.37 6.45 -2.50
C ILE A 59 -23.35 6.26 -3.65
N SER A 60 -23.01 5.42 -4.62
CA SER A 60 -23.83 5.19 -5.81
C SER A 60 -23.68 3.77 -6.33
N LEU A 61 -24.72 3.26 -6.99
CA LEU A 61 -24.66 2.04 -7.78
C LEU A 61 -24.41 2.33 -9.28
N ASP A 62 -24.32 3.61 -9.66
CA ASP A 62 -23.92 3.99 -11.01
C ASP A 62 -22.48 3.56 -11.27
N ILE A 63 -22.33 2.65 -12.24
CA ILE A 63 -21.04 2.09 -12.63
C ILE A 63 -20.06 3.16 -13.09
N ARG A 64 -20.54 4.26 -13.70
CA ARG A 64 -19.66 5.35 -14.15
C ARG A 64 -19.00 6.01 -12.96
N ILE A 65 -19.77 6.34 -11.92
CA ILE A 65 -19.25 6.96 -10.69
C ILE A 65 -18.24 6.01 -10.02
N ASN A 66 -18.60 4.74 -9.88
CA ASN A 66 -17.76 3.75 -9.22
C ASN A 66 -16.46 3.46 -9.99
N ALA A 67 -16.49 3.50 -11.32
CA ALA A 67 -15.29 3.35 -12.15
C ALA A 67 -14.28 4.49 -11.95
N TRP A 68 -14.75 5.74 -11.87
CA TRP A 68 -13.88 6.89 -11.61
C TRP A 68 -13.30 6.86 -10.20
N LEU A 69 -14.10 6.49 -9.19
CA LEU A 69 -13.62 6.30 -7.82
C LEU A 69 -12.60 5.17 -7.71
N TRP A 70 -12.82 4.07 -8.45
CA TRP A 70 -11.86 2.96 -8.55
C TRP A 70 -10.53 3.39 -9.18
N ALA A 71 -10.56 4.16 -10.27
CA ALA A 71 -9.35 4.68 -10.92
C ALA A 71 -8.61 5.66 -9.98
N ALA A 72 -9.35 6.55 -9.31
CA ALA A 72 -8.80 7.46 -8.32
C ALA A 72 -8.17 6.72 -7.14
N ALA A 73 -8.80 5.64 -6.64
CA ALA A 73 -8.21 4.79 -5.61
C ALA A 73 -6.81 4.29 -6.03
N HIS A 74 -6.67 3.79 -7.25
CA HIS A 74 -5.40 3.25 -7.73
C HIS A 74 -4.33 4.33 -8.00
N LEU A 75 -4.71 5.57 -8.31
CA LEU A 75 -3.77 6.70 -8.29
C LEU A 75 -3.11 6.85 -6.90
N PHE A 76 -3.92 6.81 -5.83
CA PHE A 76 -3.38 6.88 -4.47
C PHE A 76 -2.60 5.63 -4.07
N MET A 77 -2.96 4.45 -4.59
CA MET A 77 -2.12 3.25 -4.49
C MET A 77 -0.73 3.50 -5.10
N PHE A 78 -0.67 4.05 -6.32
CA PHE A 78 0.62 4.32 -6.97
C PHE A 78 1.46 5.34 -6.21
N ILE A 79 0.86 6.41 -5.70
CA ILE A 79 1.54 7.38 -4.82
C ILE A 79 2.09 6.66 -3.58
N SER A 80 1.27 5.87 -2.91
CA SER A 80 1.66 5.11 -1.72
C SER A 80 2.90 4.24 -1.98
N LEU A 81 2.88 3.44 -3.05
CA LEU A 81 3.95 2.53 -3.42
C LEU A 81 5.24 3.27 -3.87
N CYS A 82 5.11 4.39 -4.59
CA CYS A 82 6.25 5.23 -4.96
C CYS A 82 7.03 5.72 -3.74
N TYR A 83 6.33 6.07 -2.66
CA TYR A 83 6.99 6.50 -1.43
C TYR A 83 7.52 5.31 -0.64
N PHE A 84 6.80 4.19 -0.62
CA PHE A 84 7.24 2.99 0.08
C PHE A 84 8.59 2.46 -0.45
N ILE A 85 8.77 2.36 -1.77
CA ILE A 85 10.00 1.80 -2.37
C ILE A 85 11.27 2.56 -1.96
N ARG A 86 11.14 3.83 -1.53
CA ARG A 86 12.27 4.61 -1.05
C ARG A 86 12.88 4.06 0.23
N VAL A 87 12.13 3.33 1.05
CA VAL A 87 12.64 2.71 2.29
C VAL A 87 13.76 1.70 1.99
N PRO A 88 13.51 0.61 1.23
CA PRO A 88 14.57 -0.34 0.87
C PRO A 88 15.68 0.30 0.02
N LEU A 89 15.34 1.25 -0.86
CA LEU A 89 16.33 1.96 -1.68
C LEU A 89 17.28 2.79 -0.83
N ARG A 90 16.78 3.56 0.14
CA ARG A 90 17.64 4.35 1.02
C ARG A 90 18.53 3.47 1.88
N MET A 91 18.00 2.33 2.34
CA MET A 91 18.75 1.38 3.18
C MET A 91 19.83 0.61 2.41
N SER A 92 19.59 0.24 1.15
CA SER A 92 20.48 -0.69 0.41
C SER A 92 21.15 -0.08 -0.82
N PHE A 93 20.55 0.93 -1.44
CA PHE A 93 20.98 1.53 -2.71
C PHE A 93 20.83 3.07 -2.72
N PRO A 94 21.41 3.80 -1.74
CA PRO A 94 21.13 5.24 -1.54
C PRO A 94 21.47 6.10 -2.77
N LYS A 95 22.49 5.71 -3.55
CA LYS A 95 22.88 6.40 -4.79
C LYS A 95 21.82 6.30 -5.91
N LEU A 96 21.03 5.23 -5.91
CA LEU A 96 19.99 4.97 -6.93
C LEU A 96 18.59 5.42 -6.49
N GLU A 97 18.41 5.74 -5.20
CA GLU A 97 17.12 6.08 -4.59
C GLU A 97 16.35 7.14 -5.39
N LYS A 98 16.97 8.29 -5.68
CA LYS A 98 16.33 9.39 -6.42
C LYS A 98 15.98 9.00 -7.85
N THR A 99 16.84 8.24 -8.52
CA THR A 99 16.63 7.83 -9.92
C THR A 99 15.48 6.84 -10.01
N ILE A 100 15.47 5.80 -9.17
CA ILE A 100 14.40 4.80 -9.16
C ILE A 100 13.08 5.42 -8.71
N PHE A 101 13.10 6.34 -7.73
CA PHE A 101 11.90 7.08 -7.35
C PHE A 101 11.31 7.89 -8.51
N LYS A 102 12.13 8.59 -9.31
CA LYS A 102 11.65 9.31 -10.51
C LYS A 102 11.04 8.36 -11.54
N ILE A 103 11.68 7.22 -11.79
CA ILE A 103 11.16 6.19 -12.71
C ILE A 103 9.81 5.66 -12.21
N ALA A 104 9.69 5.39 -10.90
CA ALA A 104 8.44 4.95 -10.29
C ALA A 104 7.33 6.00 -10.43
N ILE A 105 7.64 7.29 -10.25
CA ILE A 105 6.68 8.39 -10.47
C ILE A 105 6.24 8.46 -11.94
N VAL A 106 7.17 8.36 -12.90
CA VAL A 106 6.82 8.34 -14.33
C VAL A 106 5.89 7.17 -14.64
N TYR A 107 6.19 5.97 -14.13
CA TYR A 107 5.30 4.82 -14.27
C TYR A 107 3.94 5.09 -13.61
N ALA A 108 3.90 5.65 -12.40
CA ALA A 108 2.66 5.97 -11.70
C ALA A 108 1.77 6.95 -12.50
N VAL A 109 2.37 7.94 -13.16
CA VAL A 109 1.66 8.89 -14.02
C VAL A 109 1.09 8.19 -15.25
N ILE A 110 1.92 7.44 -15.98
CA ILE A 110 1.49 6.68 -17.17
C ILE A 110 0.40 5.68 -16.78
N GLY A 111 0.61 4.95 -15.69
CA GLY A 111 -0.31 3.97 -15.17
C GLY A 111 -1.65 4.60 -14.80
N SER A 112 -1.63 5.71 -14.05
CA SER A 112 -2.86 6.44 -13.71
C SER A 112 -3.60 6.91 -14.96
N PHE A 113 -2.89 7.46 -15.94
CA PHE A 113 -3.47 7.87 -17.21
C PHE A 113 -4.16 6.69 -17.92
N VAL A 114 -3.50 5.53 -18.00
CA VAL A 114 -4.09 4.29 -18.55
C VAL A 114 -5.34 3.87 -17.77
N LEU A 115 -5.32 3.94 -16.44
CA LEU A 115 -6.49 3.58 -15.62
C LEU A 115 -7.67 4.52 -15.86
N PHE A 116 -7.43 5.83 -15.97
CA PHE A 116 -8.49 6.81 -16.25
C PHE A 116 -9.04 6.68 -17.68
N LEU A 117 -8.19 6.40 -18.68
CA LEU A 117 -8.66 6.13 -20.05
C LEU A 117 -9.53 4.86 -20.14
N ASN A 118 -9.21 3.84 -19.34
CA ASN A 118 -9.93 2.57 -19.31
C ASN A 118 -11.08 2.54 -18.30
N ALA A 119 -11.26 3.59 -17.48
CA ALA A 119 -12.34 3.64 -16.48
C ALA A 119 -13.73 3.41 -17.10
N PRO A 120 -14.09 3.97 -18.28
CA PRO A 120 -15.40 3.72 -18.89
C PRO A 120 -15.66 2.26 -19.28
N GLN A 121 -14.61 1.43 -19.42
CA GLN A 121 -14.71 0.02 -19.78
C GLN A 121 -14.83 -0.90 -18.54
N LEU A 122 -14.67 -0.34 -17.34
CA LEU A 122 -14.78 -1.08 -16.11
C LEU A 122 -16.25 -1.41 -15.84
N THR A 123 -16.52 -2.68 -15.53
CA THR A 123 -17.84 -3.12 -15.08
C THR A 123 -17.74 -3.60 -13.64
N ALA A 124 -18.86 -3.61 -12.92
CA ALA A 124 -18.90 -4.15 -11.57
C ALA A 124 -20.11 -5.05 -11.40
N LYS A 125 -19.98 -6.01 -10.49
CA LYS A 125 -21.03 -6.95 -10.14
C LYS A 125 -21.21 -6.95 -8.63
N LEU A 126 -22.44 -6.70 -8.18
CA LEU A 126 -22.86 -6.95 -6.82
C LEU A 126 -23.38 -8.39 -6.73
N GLU A 127 -22.70 -9.23 -5.96
CA GLU A 127 -23.14 -10.59 -5.70
C GLU A 127 -24.31 -10.61 -4.69
N PRO A 128 -25.19 -11.63 -4.71
CA PRO A 128 -26.33 -11.74 -3.78
C PRO A 128 -25.92 -11.76 -2.30
N ASN A 129 -24.68 -12.15 -2.00
CA ASN A 129 -24.12 -12.18 -0.66
C ASN A 129 -23.53 -10.81 -0.21
N GLY A 130 -23.73 -9.75 -1.00
CA GLY A 130 -23.31 -8.39 -0.68
C GLY A 130 -21.84 -8.08 -0.98
N VAL A 131 -21.12 -8.95 -1.69
CA VAL A 131 -19.75 -8.68 -2.16
C VAL A 131 -19.80 -7.89 -3.47
N TYR A 132 -19.02 -6.80 -3.54
CA TYR A 132 -18.88 -5.98 -4.73
C TYR A 132 -17.58 -6.32 -5.46
N LEU A 133 -17.67 -6.71 -6.73
CA LEU A 133 -16.54 -7.16 -7.55
C LEU A 133 -16.37 -6.26 -8.76
N PHE A 134 -15.14 -5.82 -9.02
CA PHE A 134 -14.79 -5.10 -10.24
C PHE A 134 -14.28 -6.06 -11.30
N LYS A 135 -14.82 -5.98 -12.51
CA LYS A 135 -14.27 -6.62 -13.70
C LYS A 135 -13.46 -5.57 -14.45
N VAL A 136 -12.15 -5.72 -14.37
CA VAL A 136 -11.18 -4.73 -14.81
C VAL A 136 -10.62 -5.11 -16.18
N PRO A 137 -10.45 -4.16 -17.12
CA PRO A 137 -9.82 -4.42 -18.40
C PRO A 137 -8.41 -5.01 -18.25
N PRO A 138 -7.98 -5.95 -19.13
CA PRO A 138 -6.67 -6.61 -19.00
C PRO A 138 -5.48 -5.65 -18.95
N VAL A 139 -5.54 -4.54 -19.71
CA VAL A 139 -4.49 -3.51 -19.71
C VAL A 139 -4.38 -2.84 -18.34
N SER A 140 -5.50 -2.50 -17.71
CA SER A 140 -5.52 -1.93 -16.37
C SER A 140 -4.98 -2.91 -15.33
N VAL A 141 -5.35 -4.20 -15.43
CA VAL A 141 -4.80 -5.27 -14.58
C VAL A 141 -3.28 -5.36 -14.74
N LEU A 142 -2.78 -5.38 -15.98
CA LEU A 142 -1.35 -5.47 -16.27
C LEU A 142 -0.58 -4.32 -15.63
N VAL A 143 -1.07 -3.08 -15.76
CA VAL A 143 -0.44 -1.89 -15.18
C VAL A 143 -0.37 -1.98 -13.66
N ILE A 144 -1.50 -2.33 -13.02
CA ILE A 144 -1.63 -2.44 -11.56
C ILE A 144 -0.72 -3.55 -11.02
N VAL A 145 -0.85 -4.76 -11.58
CA VAL A 145 -0.10 -5.93 -11.12
C VAL A 145 1.40 -5.73 -11.34
N SER A 146 1.82 -5.25 -12.52
CA SER A 146 3.24 -5.03 -12.79
C SER A 146 3.84 -4.03 -11.80
N PHE A 147 3.17 -2.90 -11.54
CA PHE A 147 3.70 -1.91 -10.61
C PHE A 147 3.77 -2.41 -9.17
N THR A 148 2.68 -3.01 -8.69
CA THR A 148 2.60 -3.53 -7.32
C THR A 148 3.57 -4.68 -7.12
N THR A 149 3.63 -5.65 -8.04
CA THR A 149 4.55 -6.78 -7.94
C THR A 149 6.00 -6.33 -8.01
N LEU A 150 6.40 -5.49 -8.98
CA LEU A 150 7.77 -5.02 -9.07
C LEU A 150 8.18 -4.24 -7.82
N THR A 151 7.33 -3.33 -7.36
CA THR A 151 7.63 -2.50 -6.17
C THR A 151 7.70 -3.33 -4.89
N MET A 152 6.68 -4.16 -4.64
CA MET A 152 6.60 -4.93 -3.39
C MET A 152 7.56 -6.10 -3.36
N LEU A 153 7.75 -6.81 -4.47
CA LEU A 153 8.70 -7.93 -4.52
C LEU A 153 10.15 -7.43 -4.37
N PHE A 154 10.52 -6.35 -5.09
CA PHE A 154 11.82 -5.71 -4.90
C PHE A 154 12.04 -5.30 -3.45
N SER A 155 11.03 -4.65 -2.85
CA SER A 155 11.11 -4.18 -1.47
C SER A 155 11.23 -5.34 -0.48
N ALA A 156 10.41 -6.38 -0.62
CA ALA A 156 10.43 -7.58 0.21
C ALA A 156 11.80 -8.27 0.14
N ILE A 157 12.30 -8.55 -1.08
CA ILE A 157 13.60 -9.22 -1.27
C ILE A 157 14.72 -8.38 -0.65
N THR A 158 14.73 -7.07 -0.88
CA THR A 158 15.78 -6.18 -0.38
C THR A 158 15.80 -6.13 1.14
N LEU A 159 14.62 -6.00 1.78
CA LEU A 159 14.49 -5.92 3.24
C LEU A 159 14.75 -7.26 3.93
N LEU A 160 14.27 -8.37 3.36
CA LEU A 160 14.54 -9.71 3.88
C LEU A 160 16.02 -10.07 3.77
N ARG A 161 16.70 -9.69 2.68
CA ARG A 161 18.15 -9.86 2.57
C ARG A 161 18.91 -9.09 3.65
N ALA A 162 18.41 -7.93 4.09
CA ALA A 162 19.03 -7.18 5.17
C ALA A 162 19.04 -7.95 6.50
N PHE A 163 18.05 -8.82 6.76
CA PHE A 163 18.02 -9.67 7.95
C PHE A 163 19.21 -10.64 8.04
N PHE A 164 19.71 -11.12 6.89
CA PHE A 164 20.81 -12.08 6.83
C PHE A 164 22.21 -11.43 6.76
N LYS A 165 22.30 -10.09 6.76
CA LYS A 165 23.59 -9.38 6.75
C LYS A 165 24.13 -9.20 8.17
N ASN A 166 25.17 -9.96 8.51
CA ASN A 166 25.82 -9.87 9.83
C ASN A 166 26.53 -8.53 10.11
N SER A 167 26.83 -7.75 9.06
CA SER A 167 27.41 -6.40 9.20
C SER A 167 26.43 -5.35 9.71
N LEU A 168 25.13 -5.66 9.79
CA LEU A 168 24.09 -4.76 10.28
C LEU A 168 23.77 -5.06 11.74
N SER A 169 23.40 -4.02 12.51
CA SER A 169 22.93 -4.21 13.88
C SER A 169 21.66 -5.07 13.92
N LEU A 170 21.45 -5.78 15.03
CA LEU A 170 20.26 -6.63 15.22
C LEU A 170 18.95 -5.84 14.98
N VAL A 171 18.90 -4.58 15.41
CA VAL A 171 17.73 -3.70 15.20
C VAL A 171 17.44 -3.50 13.71
N TYR A 172 18.46 -3.20 12.91
CA TYR A 172 18.30 -3.05 11.46
C TYR A 172 17.89 -4.35 10.78
N ARG A 173 18.44 -5.48 11.22
CA ARG A 173 18.09 -6.81 10.70
C ARG A 173 16.63 -7.15 10.98
N VAL A 174 16.19 -7.02 12.23
CA VAL A 174 14.80 -7.30 12.64
C VAL A 174 13.83 -6.34 11.95
N ARG A 175 14.20 -5.06 11.80
CA ARG A 175 13.43 -4.10 11.01
C ARG A 175 13.23 -4.57 9.56
N GLY A 176 14.30 -5.02 8.92
CA GLY A 176 14.25 -5.58 7.56
C GLY A 176 13.32 -6.80 7.48
N LEU A 177 13.39 -7.71 8.46
CA LEU A 177 12.51 -8.87 8.55
C LEU A 177 11.03 -8.46 8.68
N VAL A 178 10.71 -7.60 9.65
CA VAL A 178 9.33 -7.19 9.93
C VAL A 178 8.72 -6.44 8.75
N LEU A 179 9.44 -5.48 8.16
CA LEU A 179 8.96 -4.75 6.98
C LEU A 179 8.86 -5.67 5.75
N GLY A 180 9.82 -6.58 5.56
CA GLY A 180 9.81 -7.55 4.47
C GLY A 180 8.66 -8.55 4.55
N LEU A 181 8.33 -9.04 5.74
CA LEU A 181 7.16 -9.90 5.97
C LEU A 181 5.86 -9.13 5.71
N GLY A 182 5.76 -7.87 6.16
CA GLY A 182 4.62 -7.01 5.85
C GLY A 182 4.38 -6.86 4.35
N MET A 183 5.46 -6.75 3.56
CA MET A 183 5.39 -6.68 2.09
C MET A 183 4.82 -7.96 1.48
N ILE A 184 5.25 -9.12 1.96
CA ILE A 184 4.73 -10.41 1.48
C ILE A 184 3.24 -10.53 1.78
N VAL A 185 2.83 -10.22 3.02
CA VAL A 185 1.41 -10.26 3.43
C VAL A 185 0.58 -9.29 2.59
N TYR A 186 1.09 -8.09 2.31
CA TYR A 186 0.42 -7.12 1.45
C TYR A 186 0.27 -7.64 0.01
N LEU A 187 1.36 -8.17 -0.57
CA LEU A 187 1.40 -8.61 -1.97
C LEU A 187 0.43 -9.77 -2.24
N THR A 188 0.21 -10.64 -1.25
CA THR A 188 -0.75 -11.75 -1.37
C THR A 188 -2.19 -11.32 -1.12
N SER A 189 -2.43 -10.35 -0.24
CA SER A 189 -3.77 -9.88 0.10
C SER A 189 -4.36 -8.92 -0.94
N GLY A 190 -3.62 -7.91 -1.41
CA GLY A 190 -4.16 -6.90 -2.34
C GLY A 190 -4.84 -7.49 -3.59
N PRO A 191 -4.14 -8.29 -4.42
CA PRO A 191 -4.71 -8.92 -5.61
C PRO A 191 -5.85 -9.90 -5.31
N ALA A 192 -5.87 -10.50 -4.10
CA ALA A 192 -6.89 -11.48 -3.73
C ALA A 192 -8.31 -10.87 -3.66
N HIS A 193 -8.46 -9.56 -3.47
CA HIS A 193 -9.77 -8.89 -3.49
C HIS A 193 -10.57 -9.14 -4.78
N ASN A 194 -9.90 -9.36 -5.92
CA ASN A 194 -10.58 -9.64 -7.18
C ASN A 194 -10.88 -11.14 -7.41
N LEU A 195 -10.33 -12.03 -6.57
CA LEU A 195 -10.49 -13.48 -6.67
C LEU A 195 -11.52 -14.01 -5.67
N ILE A 196 -11.71 -13.31 -4.56
CA ILE A 196 -12.57 -13.72 -3.47
C ILE A 196 -14.01 -13.26 -3.69
N LYS A 197 -14.94 -14.22 -3.73
CA LYS A 197 -16.38 -13.97 -3.96
C LYS A 197 -17.25 -14.17 -2.72
N SER A 198 -16.64 -14.36 -1.55
CA SER A 198 -17.36 -14.63 -0.29
C SER A 198 -17.10 -13.51 0.74
N PRO A 199 -18.09 -13.18 1.60
CA PRO A 199 -17.91 -12.18 2.65
C PRO A 199 -16.76 -12.54 3.61
N ARG A 200 -16.70 -13.81 4.04
CA ARG A 200 -15.63 -14.30 4.94
C ARG A 200 -14.24 -14.14 4.33
N GLY A 201 -14.09 -14.44 3.04
CA GLY A 201 -12.83 -14.26 2.36
C GLY A 201 -12.45 -12.78 2.25
N THR A 202 -13.42 -11.90 1.99
CA THR A 202 -13.17 -10.45 1.87
C THR A 202 -12.63 -9.91 3.20
N ILE A 203 -13.27 -10.29 4.32
CA ILE A 203 -12.80 -9.95 5.68
C ILE A 203 -11.39 -10.49 5.93
N LEU A 204 -11.10 -11.73 5.52
CA LEU A 204 -9.77 -12.30 5.69
C LEU A 204 -8.70 -11.50 4.94
N VAL A 205 -8.98 -11.12 3.70
CA VAL A 205 -8.04 -10.31 2.89
C VAL A 205 -7.79 -8.95 3.54
N ASP A 206 -8.84 -8.27 4.00
CA ASP A 206 -8.70 -6.99 4.70
C ASP A 206 -7.97 -7.12 6.05
N ALA A 207 -8.22 -8.20 6.79
CA ALA A 207 -7.48 -8.49 8.02
C ALA A 207 -5.98 -8.71 7.76
N LEU A 208 -5.62 -9.35 6.64
CA LEU A 208 -4.24 -9.49 6.20
C LEU A 208 -3.62 -8.13 5.80
N LEU A 209 -4.38 -7.26 5.13
CA LEU A 209 -3.93 -5.90 4.84
C LEU A 209 -3.69 -5.08 6.13
N ILE A 210 -4.56 -5.22 7.13
CA ILE A 210 -4.37 -4.58 8.44
C ILE A 210 -3.15 -5.16 9.15
N LEU A 211 -2.95 -6.49 9.11
CA LEU A 211 -1.75 -7.15 9.65
C LEU A 211 -0.48 -6.63 8.98
N ALA A 212 -0.47 -6.49 7.66
CA ALA A 212 0.65 -5.88 6.93
C ALA A 212 0.93 -4.46 7.44
N GLY A 213 -0.12 -3.65 7.65
CA GLY A 213 0.00 -2.32 8.21
C GLY A 213 0.57 -2.29 9.62
N PHE A 214 0.16 -3.21 10.50
CA PHE A 214 0.78 -3.37 11.82
C PHE A 214 2.26 -3.72 11.73
N LEU A 215 2.64 -4.65 10.84
CA LEU A 215 4.05 -4.99 10.61
C LEU A 215 4.83 -3.76 10.13
N PHE A 216 4.26 -2.98 9.22
CA PHE A 216 4.92 -1.76 8.75
C PHE A 216 5.13 -0.73 9.86
N ILE A 217 4.11 -0.47 10.68
CA ILE A 217 4.21 0.42 11.85
C ILE A 217 5.29 -0.11 12.81
N ALA A 218 5.24 -1.40 13.15
CA ALA A 218 6.21 -2.02 14.06
C ALA A 218 7.64 -1.88 13.53
N GLY A 219 7.87 -2.15 12.25
CA GLY A 219 9.20 -2.03 11.63
C GLY A 219 9.71 -0.58 11.60
N VAL A 220 8.84 0.41 11.39
CA VAL A 220 9.24 1.83 11.38
C VAL A 220 9.54 2.33 12.79
N TYR A 221 8.78 1.90 13.79
CA TYR A 221 8.96 2.34 15.18
C TYR A 221 9.92 1.47 15.99
N LEU A 222 10.42 0.36 15.44
CA LEU A 222 11.31 -0.57 16.14
C LEU A 222 12.52 0.12 16.80
N PRO A 223 13.25 1.05 16.15
CA PRO A 223 14.39 1.73 16.78
C PRO A 223 13.97 2.56 18.00
N LYS A 224 12.81 3.21 17.93
CA LYS A 224 12.25 4.01 19.03
C LYS A 224 11.79 3.14 20.20
N ILE A 225 11.15 2.00 19.91
CA ILE A 225 10.72 1.02 20.93
C ILE A 225 11.94 0.47 21.69
N LEU A 226 13.03 0.20 20.96
CA LEU A 226 14.27 -0.33 21.52
C LEU A 226 15.23 0.76 22.05
N LYS A 227 14.83 2.03 22.05
CA LYS A 227 15.63 3.20 22.48
C LYS A 227 17.02 3.28 21.82
N VAL A 228 17.13 2.84 20.56
CA VAL A 228 18.37 2.93 19.79
C VAL A 228 18.33 4.24 18.98
N LYS A 229 19.39 5.05 19.09
CA LYS A 229 19.55 6.23 18.23
C LYS A 229 19.61 5.76 16.78
N GLU A 230 18.65 6.16 15.95
CA GLU A 230 18.83 6.07 14.51
C GLU A 230 19.97 7.01 14.13
N GLU A 231 21.01 6.47 13.50
CA GLU A 231 22.06 7.28 12.88
C GLU A 231 21.40 8.15 11.79
N GLU A 232 21.66 9.46 11.83
CA GLU A 232 21.32 10.32 10.72
C GLU A 232 22.04 9.78 9.49
N ALA A 233 21.29 9.42 8.44
CA ALA A 233 21.90 9.00 7.19
C ALA A 233 22.73 10.18 6.66
N SER A 234 24.05 10.07 6.75
CA SER A 234 24.99 11.03 6.16
C SER A 234 24.61 11.23 4.69
N VAL A 235 24.34 12.49 4.36
CA VAL A 235 23.88 12.94 3.03
C VAL A 235 25.00 12.83 2.02
#